data_AF-A0A9W9H9K2-F1
#
_entry.id   AF-A0A9W9H9K2-F1
#
_cell.length_a   1.000
_cell.length_b   1.000
_cell.length_c   1.000
_cell.angle_alpha   90.00
_cell.angle_beta   90.00
_cell.angle_gamma   90.00
#
_symmetry.space_group_name_H-M   'P 1'
#
loop_
_entity.id
_entity.type
_entity.pdbx_description
1 polymer ?
#
loop_
_entity_poly.entity_id
_entity_poly.type
_entity_poly.pdbx_seq_one_letter_code
_entity_poly.pdbx_strand_id
1 'polypeptide(L)'
;MEFEFKYLSGVLPAYPDDNDITDKKVWGYGEPNNDKINGLERSIQHILDTLDQDGPFSGIVGFSSGAAMTAIVTSMLEKKKVVCGISGEVM
;
A
#
# COMPACT_ATOMS: atom_id res chain seq x y z
N MET A 1 -16.65 -20.99 -7.05
CA MET A 1 -15.93 -19.71 -7.28
C MET A 1 -14.68 -19.78 -6.45
N GLU A 2 -13.53 -19.83 -7.09
CA GLU A 2 -12.23 -19.86 -6.41
C GLU A 2 -11.67 -18.43 -6.39
N PHE A 3 -11.12 -18.04 -5.25
CA PHE A 3 -10.43 -16.75 -5.10
C PHE A 3 -8.94 -17.04 -4.98
N GLU A 4 -8.16 -16.42 -5.86
CA GLU A 4 -6.72 -16.44 -5.77
C GLU A 4 -6.23 -15.15 -5.12
N PHE A 5 -5.33 -15.28 -4.15
CA PHE A 5 -4.74 -14.15 -3.44
C PHE A 5 -3.26 -14.05 -3.75
N LYS A 6 -2.83 -12.87 -4.21
CA LYS A 6 -1.42 -12.50 -4.21
C LYS A 6 -1.09 -11.79 -2.90
N TYR A 7 -0.18 -12.38 -2.12
CA TYR A 7 0.24 -11.81 -0.84
C TYR A 7 1.45 -10.90 -1.04
N LEU A 8 1.32 -9.63 -0.63
CA LEU A 8 2.41 -8.66 -0.64
C LEU A 8 2.91 -8.42 0.79
N SER A 9 4.23 -8.29 0.91
CA SER A 9 4.89 -7.87 2.15
C SER A 9 5.38 -6.42 2.03
N GLY A 10 5.70 -5.81 3.17
CA GLY A 10 6.40 -4.53 3.19
C GLY A 10 7.77 -4.64 2.49
N VAL A 11 8.28 -3.52 2.00
CA VAL A 11 9.58 -3.49 1.29
C VAL A 11 10.74 -3.00 2.16
N LEU A 12 10.44 -2.56 3.39
CA LEU A 12 11.41 -2.00 4.31
C LEU A 12 11.70 -2.98 5.45
N PRO A 13 12.95 -3.15 5.91
CA PRO A 13 13.25 -3.95 7.09
C PRO A 13 12.65 -3.31 8.34
N ALA A 14 12.03 -4.10 9.23
CA ALA A 14 11.47 -3.58 10.48
C ALA A 14 12.54 -3.00 11.41
N TYR A 15 13.75 -3.57 11.38
CA TYR A 15 14.91 -3.18 12.18
C TYR A 15 16.07 -2.89 11.23
N PRO A 16 16.21 -1.66 10.71
CA PRO A 16 17.22 -1.33 9.70
C PRO A 16 18.66 -1.41 10.22
N ASP A 17 18.87 -1.24 11.53
CA ASP A 17 20.19 -1.32 12.18
C ASP A 17 20.56 -2.75 12.61
N ASP A 18 19.65 -3.70 12.47
CA ASP A 18 19.90 -5.10 12.77
C ASP A 18 20.55 -5.78 11.56
N ASN A 19 21.78 -6.28 11.73
CA ASN A 19 22.50 -7.02 10.70
C ASN A 19 21.98 -8.45 10.54
N ASP A 20 21.14 -8.93 11.46
CA ASP A 20 20.40 -10.17 11.26
C ASP A 20 19.27 -9.89 10.26
N ILE A 21 19.32 -10.58 9.10
CA ILE A 21 18.33 -10.39 8.03
C ILE A 21 17.02 -11.01 8.52
N THR A 22 16.26 -10.25 9.30
CA THR A 22 14.94 -10.68 9.72
C THR A 22 13.96 -10.52 8.55
N ASP A 23 13.13 -11.53 8.31
CA ASP A 23 12.03 -11.48 7.34
C ASP A 23 10.89 -10.53 7.76
N LYS A 24 11.09 -9.74 8.81
CA LYS A 24 10.12 -8.78 9.32
C LYS A 24 10.20 -7.52 8.48
N LYS A 25 9.13 -7.25 7.74
CA LYS A 25 9.02 -6.08 6.88
C LYS A 25 7.94 -5.12 7.35
N VAL A 26 8.13 -3.84 7.03
CA VAL A 26 7.20 -2.75 7.35
C VAL A 26 6.85 -1.95 6.09
N TRP A 27 5.72 -1.27 6.13
CA TRP A 27 5.23 -0.38 5.06
C TRP A 27 5.83 1.04 5.13
N GLY A 28 6.46 1.38 6.25
CA GLY A 28 7.02 2.70 6.52
C GLY A 28 7.51 2.81 7.96
N TYR A 29 8.40 3.75 8.22
CA TYR A 29 8.89 4.06 9.56
C TYR A 29 8.13 5.25 10.12
N GLY A 30 7.24 5.00 11.08
CA GLY A 30 6.58 6.06 11.85
C GLY A 30 7.45 6.50 13.01
N GLU A 31 7.54 7.80 13.25
CA GLU A 31 8.18 8.38 14.43
C GLU A 31 7.12 8.93 15.38
N PRO A 32 7.12 8.58 16.68
CA PRO A 32 6.06 8.99 17.61
C PRO A 32 5.85 10.50 17.75
N ASN A 33 6.87 11.29 17.44
CA ASN A 33 6.88 12.75 17.60
C ASN A 33 6.76 13.50 16.27
N ASN A 34 6.53 12.79 15.16
CA ASN A 34 6.49 13.37 13.84
C ASN A 34 5.38 12.70 13.02
N ASP A 35 4.52 13.50 12.41
CA ASP A 35 3.42 13.01 11.56
C ASP A 35 3.91 12.37 10.25
N LYS A 36 5.23 12.37 10.01
CA LYS A 36 5.85 11.78 8.82
C LYS A 36 6.09 10.29 8.98
N ILE A 37 5.68 9.53 7.97
CA ILE A 37 6.04 8.12 7.80
C ILE A 37 7.10 8.03 6.70
N ASN A 38 8.35 7.72 7.08
CA ASN A 38 9.46 7.66 6.13
C ASN A 38 9.42 6.35 5.32
N GLY A 39 9.67 6.43 4.00
CA GLY A 39 9.73 5.27 3.10
C GLY A 39 8.37 4.76 2.64
N LEU A 40 7.28 5.41 3.05
CA LEU A 40 5.91 5.05 2.66
C LEU A 40 5.72 5.07 1.13
N GLU A 41 6.35 6.04 0.45
CA GLU A 41 6.33 6.19 -1.00
C GLU A 41 6.84 4.94 -1.74
N ARG A 42 7.86 4.27 -1.19
CA ARG A 42 8.40 3.03 -1.77
C ARG A 42 7.40 1.88 -1.66
N SER A 43 6.70 1.79 -0.53
CA SER A 43 5.64 0.81 -0.32
C SER A 43 4.42 1.07 -1.20
N ILE A 44 4.02 2.32 -1.37
CA ILE A 44 2.92 2.69 -2.29
C ILE A 44 3.30 2.29 -3.71
N GLN A 45 4.49 2.66 -4.18
CA GLN A 45 4.94 2.33 -5.53
C GLN A 45 5.00 0.82 -5.75
N HIS A 46 5.53 0.05 -4.78
CA HIS A 46 5.57 -1.40 -4.87
C HIS A 46 4.19 -2.04 -5.05
N ILE A 47 3.17 -1.55 -4.35
CA ILE A 47 1.80 -2.02 -4.51
C ILE A 47 1.27 -1.64 -5.90
N LEU A 48 1.46 -0.39 -6.34
CA LEU A 48 1.01 0.08 -7.66
C LEU A 48 1.65 -0.71 -8.80
N ASP A 49 2.96 -0.97 -8.73
CA ASP A 49 3.69 -1.78 -9.71
C ASP A 49 3.14 -3.20 -9.78
N THR A 50 2.83 -3.79 -8.63
CA THR A 50 2.24 -5.14 -8.57
C THR A 50 0.85 -5.16 -9.19
N LEU A 51 0.02 -4.15 -8.90
CA LEU A 51 -1.33 -4.03 -9.49
C LEU A 51 -1.27 -3.90 -11.03
N ASP A 52 -0.25 -3.23 -11.57
CA ASP A 52 -0.05 -3.05 -13.01
C ASP A 52 0.54 -4.31 -13.69
N GLN A 53 1.56 -4.92 -13.09
CA GLN A 53 2.30 -6.04 -13.69
C GLN A 53 1.57 -7.37 -13.60
N ASP A 54 0.85 -7.62 -12.49
CA ASP A 54 0.25 -8.92 -12.19
C ASP A 54 -1.28 -8.89 -12.24
N GLY A 55 -1.87 -7.73 -12.56
CA GLY A 55 -3.30 -7.56 -12.69
C GLY A 55 -3.88 -8.29 -13.91
N PRO A 56 -5.22 -8.27 -14.06
CA PRO A 56 -6.16 -7.45 -13.30
C PRO A 56 -6.54 -8.07 -11.94
N PHE A 57 -6.59 -7.23 -10.91
CA PHE A 57 -7.12 -7.59 -9.59
C PHE A 57 -8.54 -7.08 -9.41
N SER A 58 -9.41 -7.90 -8.81
CA SER A 58 -10.77 -7.48 -8.44
C SER A 58 -10.81 -6.52 -7.25
N GLY A 59 -9.74 -6.49 -6.45
CA GLY A 59 -9.65 -5.62 -5.28
C GLY A 59 -8.39 -5.87 -4.46
N ILE A 60 -8.23 -5.05 -3.43
CA ILE A 60 -7.13 -5.12 -2.46
C ILE A 60 -7.72 -5.24 -1.05
N VAL A 61 -7.13 -6.09 -0.21
CA VAL A 61 -7.56 -6.33 1.17
C VAL A 61 -6.35 -6.11 2.08
N GLY A 62 -6.55 -5.44 3.22
CA GLY A 62 -5.49 -5.14 4.18
C GLY A 62 -5.97 -5.22 5.62
N PHE A 63 -5.04 -5.44 6.55
CA PHE A 63 -5.28 -5.49 8.01
C PHE A 63 -4.35 -4.53 8.76
N SER A 64 -4.86 -3.82 9.77
CA SER A 64 -4.10 -2.85 10.59
C SER A 64 -3.35 -1.83 9.71
N SER A 65 -2.01 -1.78 9.76
CA SER A 65 -1.21 -0.93 8.86
C SER A 65 -1.40 -1.27 7.38
N GLY A 66 -1.64 -2.54 7.04
CA GLY A 66 -2.01 -2.95 5.69
C GLY A 66 -3.38 -2.40 5.27
N ALA A 67 -4.33 -2.25 6.20
CA ALA A 67 -5.63 -1.63 5.88
C ALA A 67 -5.47 -0.13 5.57
N ALA A 68 -4.57 0.56 6.29
CA ALA A 68 -4.22 1.94 5.98
C ALA A 68 -3.59 2.04 4.58
N MET A 69 -2.66 1.14 4.22
CA MET A 69 -2.09 1.07 2.87
C MET A 69 -3.16 0.86 1.80
N THR A 70 -4.09 -0.08 2.04
CA THR A 70 -5.22 -0.33 1.15
C THR A 70 -6.03 0.94 0.93
N ALA A 71 -6.40 1.65 1.99
CA ALA A 71 -7.19 2.89 1.90
C ALA A 71 -6.47 4.01 1.14
N ILE A 72 -5.16 4.16 1.35
CA ILE A 72 -4.34 5.14 0.62
C ILE A 72 -4.31 4.80 -0.87
N VAL A 73 -3.97 3.56 -1.22
CA VAL A 73 -3.83 3.12 -2.62
C VAL A 73 -5.16 3.20 -3.35
N THR A 74 -6.25 2.72 -2.76
CA THR A 74 -7.58 2.81 -3.39
C THR A 74 -7.98 4.26 -3.59
N SER A 75 -7.80 5.14 -2.59
CA SER A 75 -8.08 6.57 -2.74
C SER A 75 -7.29 7.23 -3.88
N MET A 76 -6.05 6.80 -4.12
CA MET A 76 -5.24 7.30 -5.24
C MET A 76 -5.74 6.78 -6.60
N LEU A 77 -6.27 5.55 -6.66
CA LEU A 77 -6.83 4.95 -7.87
C LEU A 77 -8.18 5.59 -8.23
N GLU A 78 -9.01 5.90 -7.23
CA GLU A 78 -10.29 6.60 -7.40
C GLU A 78 -10.08 8.03 -7.92
N LYS A 79 -9.10 8.77 -7.38
CA LYS A 79 -8.76 10.13 -7.87
C LYS A 79 -8.30 10.15 -9.33
N LYS A 80 -7.98 9.00 -9.92
CA LYS A 80 -7.60 8.89 -11.33
C LYS A 80 -8.79 8.60 -12.25
N LYS A 81 -10.01 8.30 -11.76
CA LYS A 81 -11.20 8.04 -12.60
C LYS A 81 -12.53 8.40 -11.94
N VAL A 82 -13.40 9.03 -12.73
CA VAL A 82 -14.84 9.20 -12.49
C VAL A 82 -15.48 7.85 -12.12
N VAL A 83 -16.27 7.82 -11.05
CA VAL A 83 -17.04 6.64 -10.62
C VAL A 83 -18.51 6.87 -10.94
N CYS A 84 -19.11 5.98 -11.71
CA CYS A 84 -20.54 6.04 -12.06
C CYS A 84 -21.03 7.40 -12.60
N GLY A 85 -20.18 8.12 -13.35
CA GLY A 85 -20.53 9.44 -13.91
C GLY A 85 -20.45 10.61 -12.92
N ILE A 86 -19.99 10.39 -11.68
CA ILE A 86 -19.78 11.43 -10.68
C ILE A 86 -18.30 11.79 -10.65
N SER A 87 -17.96 13.00 -11.10
CA SER A 87 -16.61 13.55 -11.06
C SER A 87 -16.29 14.10 -9.67
N GLY A 88 -15.20 13.64 -9.07
CA GLY A 88 -14.69 14.11 -7.77
C GLY A 88 -13.94 15.45 -7.85
N GLU A 89 -14.47 16.42 -8.60
CA GLU A 89 -13.98 17.80 -8.51
C GLU A 89 -14.63 18.46 -7.30
N VAL A 90 -13.85 18.65 -6.24
CA VAL A 90 -14.21 19.55 -5.16
C VAL A 90 -13.65 20.92 -5.52
N MET A 91 -14.55 21.86 -5.71
CA MET A 91 -14.32 23.29 -5.97
C MET A 91 -13.55 23.97 -4.83
#